data_AF-A0A959FYW8-F1
#
_entry.id   AF-A0A959FYW8-F1
#
_cell.length_a   1.000
_cell.length_b   1.000
_cell.length_c   1.000
_cell.angle_alpha   90.00
_cell.angle_beta   90.00
_cell.angle_gamma   90.00
#
_symmetry.space_group_name_H-M   'P 1'
#
loop_
_entity.id
_entity.type
_entity.pdbx_description
1 polymer ?
#
loop_
_entity_poly.entity_id
_entity_poly.type
_entity_poly.pdbx_seq_one_letter_code
_entity_poly.pdbx_strand_id
1 'polypeptide(L)' 'DYGEAWRDMRISSLTDLILMKILRIKQIEDNEGKTLISEGLDANYRDLINYALFAMIKLEEAAPK' A
#
# COMPACT_ATOMS: atom_id res chain seq x y z
N ASP A 1 -9.82 -10.73 0.50
CA ASP A 1 -10.32 -11.45 -0.69
C ASP A 1 -9.26 -11.83 -1.73
N TYR A 2 -8.02 -11.35 -1.66
CA TYR A 2 -6.98 -11.64 -2.67
C TYR A 2 -5.87 -12.60 -2.20
N GLY A 3 -6.03 -13.24 -1.04
CA GLY A 3 -5.05 -14.20 -0.50
C GLY A 3 -3.62 -13.65 -0.48
N GLU A 4 -2.68 -14.41 -1.04
CA GLU A 4 -1.26 -14.04 -1.13
C GLU A 4 -0.84 -13.52 -2.52
N ALA A 5 -1.74 -12.91 -3.29
CA ALA A 5 -1.43 -12.40 -4.65
C ALA A 5 -0.21 -11.44 -4.69
N TRP A 6 0.12 -10.78 -3.58
CA TRP A 6 1.31 -9.94 -3.44
C TRP A 6 2.64 -10.71 -3.58
N ARG A 7 2.65 -12.03 -3.38
CA ARG A 7 3.85 -12.86 -3.55
C ARG A 7 4.32 -12.91 -4.99
N ASP A 8 3.41 -12.85 -5.95
CA ASP A 8 3.74 -12.86 -7.39
C ASP A 8 4.10 -11.45 -7.92
N MET A 9 3.93 -10.42 -7.11
CA MET A 9 4.24 -9.04 -7.48
C MET A 9 5.74 -8.75 -7.38
N ARG A 10 6.21 -7.83 -8.22
CA ARG A 10 7.57 -7.26 -8.08
C ARG A 10 7.60 -6.32 -6.87
N ILE A 11 8.76 -6.20 -6.23
CA ILE A 11 8.95 -5.23 -5.13
C ILE A 11 8.63 -3.80 -5.59
N SER A 12 9.03 -3.43 -6.83
CA SER A 12 8.69 -2.13 -7.41
C SER A 12 7.17 -1.89 -7.49
N SER A 13 6.38 -2.93 -7.78
CA SER A 13 4.91 -2.81 -7.81
C SER A 13 4.34 -2.53 -6.42
N LEU A 14 4.93 -3.08 -5.35
CA LEU A 14 4.56 -2.73 -3.99
C LEU A 14 4.94 -1.29 -3.65
N THR A 15 6.08 -0.80 -4.15
CA THR A 15 6.46 0.62 -4.06
C THR A 15 5.43 1.52 -4.76
N ASP A 16 4.99 1.16 -5.97
CA ASP A 16 3.98 1.94 -6.70
C ASP A 16 2.65 1.98 -5.94
N LEU A 17 2.22 0.86 -5.35
CA LEU A 17 1.02 0.82 -4.49
C LEU A 17 1.15 1.75 -3.27
N ILE A 18 2.32 1.76 -2.61
CA ILE A 18 2.62 2.66 -1.48
C ILE A 18 2.51 4.13 -1.93
N LEU A 19 3.14 4.49 -3.06
CA LEU A 19 3.10 5.85 -3.59
C LEU A 19 1.67 6.29 -3.94
N MET A 20 0.88 5.41 -4.53
CA MET A 20 -0.53 5.68 -4.81
C MET A 20 -1.35 5.92 -3.55
N LYS A 21 -1.12 5.16 -2.47
CA LYS A 21 -1.80 5.37 -1.19
C LYS A 21 -1.41 6.68 -0.52
N ILE A 22 -0.14 7.07 -0.58
CA ILE A 22 0.32 8.39 -0.11
C ILE A 22 -0.39 9.50 -0.90
N LEU A 23 -0.41 9.42 -2.22
CA LEU A 23 -1.11 10.41 -3.06
C LEU A 23 -2.60 10.50 -2.70
N ARG A 24 -3.23 9.34 -2.45
CA ARG A 24 -4.64 9.28 -2.05
C ARG A 24 -4.89 9.97 -0.71
N ILE A 25 -4.05 9.71 0.29
CA ILE A 25 -4.15 10.36 1.61
C ILE A 25 -4.07 11.87 1.47
N LYS A 26 -3.07 12.38 0.75
CA LYS A 26 -2.90 13.82 0.52
C LYS A 26 -4.14 14.42 -0.15
N GLN A 27 -4.69 13.74 -1.15
CA GLN A 27 -5.91 14.20 -1.81
C GLN A 27 -7.13 14.25 -0.86
N ILE A 28 -7.25 13.29 0.06
CA ILE A 28 -8.34 13.30 1.05
C ILE A 28 -8.14 14.43 2.06
N GLU A 29 -6.91 14.67 2.51
CA GLU A 29 -6.56 15.79 3.40
C GLU A 29 -6.83 17.15 2.72
N ASP A 30 -6.42 17.31 1.46
CA ASP A 30 -6.69 18.51 0.64
C ASP A 30 -8.20 18.73 0.43
N ASN A 31 -8.99 17.66 0.42
CA ASN A 31 -10.46 17.71 0.37
C ASN A 31 -11.13 17.84 1.76
N GLU A 32 -10.37 18.21 2.81
CA GLU A 32 -10.86 18.36 4.18
C GLU A 32 -11.54 17.08 4.72
N GLY A 33 -11.02 15.92 4.34
CA GLY A 33 -11.57 14.61 4.72
C GLY A 33 -12.83 14.21 3.94
N LYS A 34 -13.31 15.00 2.97
CA LYS A 34 -14.50 14.68 2.18
C LYS A 34 -14.19 13.63 1.11
N THR A 35 -14.89 12.51 1.16
CA THR A 35 -14.79 11.43 0.18
C THR A 35 -16.16 11.13 -0.43
N LEU A 36 -16.28 11.01 -1.75
CA LEU A 36 -17.54 10.71 -2.42
C LEU A 36 -18.03 9.28 -2.17
N ILE A 37 -17.19 8.28 -2.49
CA ILE A 37 -17.49 6.83 -2.39
C ILE A 37 -16.18 6.06 -2.17
N SER A 38 -15.30 6.58 -1.33
CA SER A 38 -13.94 6.04 -1.16
C SER A 38 -13.70 5.72 0.30
N GLU A 39 -12.87 4.70 0.52
CA GLU A 39 -12.39 4.33 1.84
C GLU A 39 -11.65 5.52 2.49
N GLY A 40 -11.88 5.70 3.79
CA GLY A 40 -11.30 6.81 4.56
C GLY A 40 -9.80 6.69 4.79
N LEU A 41 -9.23 7.65 5.53
CA LEU A 41 -7.79 7.71 5.80
C LEU A 41 -7.26 6.44 6.47
N ASP A 42 -7.96 5.90 7.47
CA ASP A 42 -7.53 4.73 8.25
C ASP A 42 -7.29 3.50 7.38
N ALA A 43 -8.16 3.26 6.40
CA ALA A 43 -8.02 2.15 5.47
C ALA A 43 -6.77 2.33 4.59
N ASN A 44 -6.52 3.54 4.10
CA ASN A 44 -5.36 3.85 3.28
C ASN A 44 -4.04 3.74 4.07
N TYR A 45 -4.03 4.14 5.35
CA TYR A 45 -2.89 3.93 6.24
C TYR A 45 -2.64 2.44 6.51
N ARG A 46 -3.69 1.65 6.71
CA ARG A 46 -3.56 0.21 6.91
C ARG A 46 -2.98 -0.49 5.67
N ASP A 47 -3.42 -0.08 4.48
CA ASP A 47 -2.88 -0.60 3.22
C ASP A 47 -1.40 -0.26 3.06
N LEU A 48 -0.99 0.97 3.40
CA LEU A 48 0.43 1.36 3.41
C LEU A 48 1.29 0.43 4.26
N ILE A 49 0.83 0.14 5.49
CA ILE A 49 1.53 -0.75 6.41
C ILE A 49 1.60 -2.17 5.83
N ASN A 50 0.52 -2.68 5.26
CA ASN A 50 0.48 -4.01 4.64
C ASN A 50 1.46 -4.11 3.46
N TYR A 51 1.45 -3.14 2.54
CA TYR A 51 2.35 -3.14 1.39
C TYR A 51 3.82 -3.00 1.79
N ALA A 52 4.12 -2.18 2.81
CA ALA A 52 5.46 -2.09 3.37
C ALA A 52 5.91 -3.43 3.99
N LEU A 53 5.02 -4.09 4.75
CA LEU A 53 5.30 -5.41 5.31
C LEU A 53 5.57 -6.45 4.22
N PHE A 54 4.74 -6.49 3.18
CA PHE A 54 4.93 -7.39 2.03
C PHE A 54 6.26 -7.13 1.32
N ALA A 55 6.63 -5.86 1.13
CA ALA A 55 7.91 -5.50 0.52
C ALA A 55 9.09 -5.96 1.37
N MET A 56 9.02 -5.78 2.69
CA MET A 56 10.05 -6.27 3.62
C MET A 56 10.18 -7.78 3.58
N ILE A 57 9.07 -8.53 3.59
CA ILE A 57 9.10 -9.99 3.49
C ILE A 57 9.76 -10.42 2.17
N LYS A 58 9.39 -9.79 1.03
CA LYS A 58 10.01 -10.12 -0.27
C LYS A 58 11.49 -9.79 -0.33
N LEU A 59 11.92 -8.69 0.30
CA LEU A 59 13.34 -8.31 0.35
C LEU A 59 14.15 -9.34 1.15
N GLU A 60 13.62 -9.79 2.28
CA GLU A 60 14.24 -10.84 3.11
C GLU A 60 14.31 -12.17 2.35
N GLU A 61 13.22 -12.59 1.68
CA GLU A 61 13.19 -13.81 0.86
C GLU A 61 14.16 -13.77 -0.33
N ALA A 62 14.45 -12.58 -0.85
CA ALA A 62 15.39 -12.38 -1.96
C ALA A 62 16.85 -12.25 -1.50
N ALA A 63 17.11 -12.08 -0.20
CA ALA A 63 18.46 -11.94 0.32
C ALA A 63 19.23 -13.27 0.15
N PRO A 64 20.48 -13.22 -0.34
CA PRO A 64 21.32 -14.41 -0.37
C PRO A 64 21.59 -14.90 1.06
N LYS A 65 21.49 -16.21 1.27
CA LYS A 65 21.78 -16.89 2.55
C LYS A 65 23.26 -16.88 2.90
#